data_AF-E9HGE9-F1
#
_entry.id   AF-E9HGE9-F1
#
_cell.length_a   1.000
_cell.length_b   1.000
_cell.length_c   1.000
_cell.angle_alpha   90.00
_cell.angle_beta   90.00
_cell.angle_gamma   90.00
#
_symmetry.space_group_name_H-M   'P 1'
#
loop_
_entity.id
_entity.type
_entity.pdbx_description
1 polymer ?
#
loop_
_entity_poly.entity_id
_entity_poly.type
_entity_poly.pdbx_seq_one_letter_code
_entity_poly.pdbx_strand_id
1 'polypeptide(L)'
;GQTGIGKTHTMGGDFYGKTQDCSTGIYAKTARDVFKLLKSPKYRSLDLVVSASFFEIYSGKVFDLLNGKAKLRVLEDGKQQVQLASLCERSVDSVEEVLKLIQHGNGVRTSGSTSANAHSFRSHVVFQVILRPRARVAVYVLLHGKFSLVDMAGNERGADTSSANRQTSK
;
A
#
# COMPACT_ATOMS: atom_id res chain seq x y z
N GLY A 1 -3.08 -16.39 2.97
CA GLY A 1 -4.25 -17.15 2.45
C GLY A 1 -4.09 -17.45 0.97
N GLN A 2 -4.71 -18.52 0.48
CA GLN A 2 -4.59 -19.01 -0.91
C GLN A 2 -4.94 -17.94 -1.96
N THR A 3 -4.41 -18.03 -3.18
CA THR A 3 -4.82 -17.21 -4.33
C THR A 3 -6.33 -17.40 -4.60
N GLY A 4 -7.02 -16.34 -5.03
CA GLY A 4 -8.45 -16.41 -5.37
C GLY A 4 -9.44 -16.25 -4.21
N ILE A 5 -9.00 -16.20 -2.94
CA ILE A 5 -9.91 -16.07 -1.77
C ILE A 5 -10.39 -14.63 -1.47
N GLY A 6 -10.15 -13.67 -2.38
CA GLY A 6 -10.62 -12.29 -2.21
C GLY A 6 -9.74 -11.35 -1.37
N LYS A 7 -8.46 -11.67 -1.11
CA LYS A 7 -7.55 -10.79 -0.32
C LYS A 7 -7.49 -9.35 -0.86
N THR A 8 -7.17 -9.20 -2.14
CA THR A 8 -7.09 -7.88 -2.76
C THR A 8 -8.45 -7.22 -2.93
N HIS A 9 -9.54 -8.01 -3.01
CA HIS A 9 -10.90 -7.49 -3.01
C HIS A 9 -11.23 -6.86 -1.65
N THR A 10 -10.93 -7.54 -0.55
CA THR A 10 -11.10 -6.97 0.80
C THR A 10 -10.21 -5.75 1.00
N MET A 11 -8.93 -5.83 0.66
CA MET A 11 -7.97 -4.75 0.93
C MET A 11 -8.19 -3.54 0.03
N GLY A 12 -8.23 -3.77 -1.28
CA GLY A 12 -8.27 -2.74 -2.32
C GLY A 12 -9.67 -2.35 -2.78
N GLY A 13 -10.71 -3.11 -2.44
CA GLY A 13 -12.10 -2.84 -2.83
C GLY A 13 -12.62 -3.72 -3.95
N ASP A 14 -13.90 -3.55 -4.25
CA ASP A 14 -14.68 -4.47 -5.09
C ASP A 14 -14.26 -4.37 -6.56
N PHE A 15 -14.34 -5.50 -7.28
CA PHE A 15 -14.01 -5.55 -8.70
C PHE A 15 -15.28 -5.63 -9.56
N TYR A 16 -15.43 -4.69 -10.49
CA TYR A 16 -16.44 -4.70 -11.53
C TYR A 16 -15.75 -4.91 -12.88
N GLY A 17 -15.57 -6.17 -13.25
CA GLY A 17 -14.76 -6.54 -14.41
C GLY A 17 -13.29 -6.19 -14.20
N LYS A 18 -12.74 -5.30 -15.04
CA LYS A 18 -11.34 -4.83 -14.94
C LYS A 18 -11.18 -3.59 -14.04
N THR A 19 -12.28 -2.98 -13.62
CA THR A 19 -12.28 -1.76 -12.82
C THR A 19 -12.41 -2.13 -11.34
N GLN A 20 -11.60 -1.50 -10.49
CA GLN A 20 -11.66 -1.69 -9.05
C GLN A 20 -12.27 -0.45 -8.39
N ASP A 21 -13.40 -0.63 -7.68
CA ASP A 21 -13.95 0.39 -6.80
C ASP A 21 -13.13 0.44 -5.52
N CYS A 22 -12.13 1.33 -5.51
CA CYS A 22 -11.23 1.48 -4.38
C CYS A 22 -11.93 2.02 -3.12
N SER A 23 -13.15 2.57 -3.24
CA SER A 23 -13.86 3.16 -2.12
C SER A 23 -14.38 2.10 -1.14
N THR A 24 -14.64 0.87 -1.60
CA THR A 24 -15.23 -0.16 -0.73
C THR A 24 -14.17 -0.97 0.04
N GLY A 25 -12.89 -0.81 -0.28
CA GLY A 25 -11.78 -1.52 0.36
C GLY A 25 -11.40 -1.03 1.75
N ILE A 26 -10.63 -1.86 2.47
CA ILE A 26 -10.07 -1.52 3.79
C ILE A 26 -9.20 -0.26 3.74
N TYR A 27 -8.39 -0.06 2.69
CA TYR A 27 -7.56 1.15 2.58
C TYR A 27 -8.39 2.44 2.68
N ALA A 28 -9.49 2.51 1.93
CA ALA A 28 -10.40 3.65 1.93
C ALA A 28 -11.17 3.80 3.24
N LYS A 29 -11.65 2.68 3.81
CA LYS A 29 -12.35 2.69 5.11
C LYS A 29 -11.44 3.21 6.22
N THR A 30 -10.19 2.75 6.27
CA THR A 30 -9.20 3.28 7.22
C THR A 30 -8.95 4.77 7.02
N ALA A 31 -8.79 5.24 5.78
CA ALA A 31 -8.59 6.66 5.52
C ALA A 31 -9.77 7.51 6.03
N ARG A 32 -11.01 7.08 5.77
CA ARG A 32 -12.21 7.75 6.31
C ARG A 32 -12.19 7.83 7.82
N ASP A 33 -11.87 6.73 8.49
CA ASP A 33 -11.85 6.68 9.95
C ASP A 33 -10.75 7.58 10.52
N VAL A 34 -9.56 7.58 9.93
CA VAL A 34 -8.45 8.48 10.31
C VAL A 34 -8.90 9.94 10.20
N PHE A 35 -9.41 10.38 9.04
CA PHE A 35 -9.85 11.76 8.86
C PHE A 35 -11.03 12.14 9.75
N LYS A 36 -11.95 11.21 10.04
CA LYS A 36 -13.05 11.42 10.98
C LYS A 36 -12.53 11.60 12.41
N LEU A 37 -11.62 10.74 12.85
CA LEU A 37 -11.04 10.78 14.19
C LEU A 37 -10.21 12.04 14.41
N LEU A 38 -9.42 12.47 13.42
CA LEU A 38 -8.65 13.72 13.50
C LEU A 38 -9.52 14.96 13.73
N LYS A 39 -10.77 14.94 13.24
CA LYS A 39 -11.74 16.04 13.46
C LYS A 39 -12.46 15.95 14.80
N SER A 40 -12.38 14.81 15.51
CA SER A 40 -13.07 14.63 16.78
C SER A 40 -12.45 15.50 17.90
N PRO A 41 -13.24 15.93 18.89
CA PRO A 41 -12.73 16.75 20.01
C PRO A 41 -11.54 16.12 20.74
N LYS A 42 -11.48 14.78 20.77
CA LYS A 42 -10.41 14.02 21.42
C LYS A 42 -9.03 14.21 20.77
N TYR A 43 -8.98 14.35 19.44
CA TYR A 43 -7.71 14.36 18.69
C TYR A 43 -7.44 15.67 17.96
N ARG A 44 -8.44 16.56 17.84
CA ARG A 44 -8.31 17.85 17.13
C ARG A 44 -7.18 18.73 17.65
N SER A 45 -6.91 18.71 18.96
CA SER A 45 -5.84 19.51 19.58
C SER A 45 -4.43 19.03 19.25
N LEU A 46 -4.27 17.82 18.71
CA LEU A 46 -2.97 17.26 18.35
C LEU A 46 -2.39 17.84 17.05
N ASP A 47 -3.22 18.55 16.25
CA ASP A 47 -2.82 19.22 15.00
C ASP A 47 -1.96 18.32 14.09
N LEU A 48 -2.44 17.09 13.85
CA LEU A 48 -1.71 16.11 13.05
C LEU A 48 -1.97 16.32 11.55
N VAL A 49 -0.92 16.18 10.76
CA VAL A 49 -0.95 16.07 9.30
C VAL A 49 -0.89 14.61 8.87
N VAL A 50 -1.55 14.30 7.76
CA VAL A 50 -1.61 12.94 7.20
C VAL A 50 -0.71 12.87 5.97
N SER A 51 0.06 11.80 5.89
CA SER A 51 0.79 11.43 4.67
C SER A 51 0.54 9.96 4.37
N ALA A 52 0.68 9.58 3.11
CA ALA A 52 0.54 8.21 2.66
C ALA A 52 1.73 7.76 1.82
N SER A 53 2.09 6.49 1.95
CA SER A 53 3.07 5.81 1.09
C SER A 53 2.48 4.50 0.57
N PHE A 54 2.92 4.07 -0.61
CA PHE A 54 2.42 2.84 -1.22
C PHE A 54 3.54 2.15 -1.98
N PHE A 55 3.85 0.91 -1.61
CA PHE A 55 4.95 0.16 -2.23
C PHE A 55 4.61 -1.32 -2.36
N GLU A 56 5.27 -1.98 -3.30
CA GLU A 56 5.17 -3.42 -3.49
C GLU A 56 6.49 -4.14 -3.19
N ILE A 57 6.38 -5.39 -2.76
CA ILE A 57 7.48 -6.32 -2.63
C ILE A 57 7.27 -7.41 -3.67
N TYR A 58 8.17 -7.46 -4.65
CA TYR A 58 8.11 -8.38 -5.77
C TYR A 58 9.49 -9.00 -6.01
N SER A 59 9.55 -10.33 -6.06
CA SER A 59 10.80 -11.10 -6.25
C SER A 59 11.94 -10.64 -5.32
N GLY A 60 11.64 -10.44 -4.04
CA GLY A 60 12.60 -10.02 -3.02
C GLY A 60 13.08 -8.56 -3.13
N LYS A 61 12.51 -7.76 -4.03
CA LYS A 61 12.84 -6.34 -4.22
C LYS A 61 11.64 -5.47 -3.86
N VAL A 62 11.92 -4.25 -3.38
CA VAL A 62 10.89 -3.28 -2.99
C VAL A 62 10.80 -2.19 -4.05
N PHE A 63 9.57 -1.81 -4.45
CA PHE A 63 9.30 -0.80 -5.47
C PHE A 63 8.24 0.19 -5.01
N ASP A 64 8.49 1.48 -5.24
CA ASP A 64 7.60 2.58 -4.88
C ASP A 64 6.47 2.77 -5.91
N LEU A 65 5.23 2.50 -5.50
CA LEU A 65 4.06 2.59 -6.38
C LEU A 65 3.58 4.05 -6.58
N LEU A 66 4.13 5.03 -5.86
CA LEU A 66 3.79 6.46 -5.97
C LEU A 66 4.90 7.28 -6.65
N ASN A 67 6.00 6.63 -7.03
CA ASN A 67 7.17 7.25 -7.63
C ASN A 67 7.72 6.44 -8.80
N GLY A 68 6.87 6.20 -9.81
CA GLY A 68 7.30 5.57 -11.07
C GLY A 68 7.88 4.16 -10.92
N LYS A 69 7.46 3.41 -9.89
CA LYS A 69 7.97 2.07 -9.60
C LYS A 69 9.48 2.05 -9.32
N ALA A 70 10.01 3.14 -8.76
CA ALA A 70 11.41 3.25 -8.38
C ALA A 70 11.79 2.13 -7.40
N LYS A 71 12.90 1.44 -7.68
CA LYS A 71 13.44 0.41 -6.79
C LYS A 71 13.98 1.07 -5.52
N LEU A 72 13.50 0.61 -4.37
CA LEU A 72 13.92 1.12 -3.06
C LEU A 72 15.04 0.27 -2.47
N ARG A 73 15.90 0.90 -1.67
CA ARG A 73 16.88 0.21 -0.84
C ARG A 73 16.29 -0.02 0.54
N VAL A 74 16.43 -1.24 1.04
CA VAL A 74 16.09 -1.60 2.40
C VAL A 74 17.36 -1.46 3.23
N LEU A 75 17.36 -0.54 4.18
CA LEU A 75 18.48 -0.24 5.06
C LEU A 75 18.06 -0.49 6.51
N GLU A 76 19.03 -0.68 7.39
CA GLU A 76 18.83 -0.75 8.84
C GLU A 76 19.56 0.43 9.47
N ASP A 77 18.89 1.16 10.36
CA ASP A 77 19.50 2.28 11.08
C ASP A 77 20.26 1.82 12.34
N GLY A 78 20.96 2.74 12.99
CA GLY A 78 21.72 2.45 14.22
C GLY A 78 20.87 2.02 15.42
N LYS A 79 19.53 2.00 15.29
CA LYS A 79 18.57 1.52 16.30
C LYS A 79 17.91 0.20 15.87
N GLN A 80 18.49 -0.50 14.89
CA GLN A 80 17.97 -1.74 14.34
C GLN A 80 16.56 -1.60 13.73
N GLN A 81 16.20 -0.40 13.27
CA GLN A 81 14.94 -0.18 12.58
C GLN A 81 15.15 -0.24 11.07
N VAL A 82 14.33 -1.05 10.41
CA VAL A 82 14.33 -1.15 8.95
C VAL A 82 13.73 0.11 8.35
N GLN A 83 14.48 0.76 7.46
CA GLN A 83 14.10 1.96 6.73
C GLN A 83 14.11 1.69 5.23
N LEU A 84 13.09 2.20 4.54
CA LEU A 84 13.05 2.22 3.08
C LEU A 84 13.63 3.55 2.61
N ALA A 85 14.86 3.51 2.09
CA ALA A 85 15.55 4.70 1.65
C ALA A 85 14.82 5.34 0.47
N SER A 86 14.49 6.63 0.59
CA SER A 86 13.84 7.43 -0.44
C SER A 86 12.44 6.93 -0.83
N LEU A 87 11.74 6.24 0.06
CA LEU A 87 10.31 5.95 -0.13
C LEU A 87 9.54 7.28 -0.19
N CYS A 88 8.72 7.41 -1.23
CA CYS A 88 7.86 8.56 -1.38
C CYS A 88 6.72 8.55 -0.36
N GLU A 89 6.63 9.63 0.42
CA GLU A 89 5.47 9.96 1.23
C GLU A 89 4.76 11.18 0.62
N ARG A 90 3.47 11.04 0.30
CA ARG A 90 2.64 12.13 -0.23
C ARG A 90 1.76 12.68 0.89
N SER A 91 1.80 13.99 1.12
CA SER A 91 0.83 14.67 1.99
C SER A 91 -0.56 14.52 1.40
N VAL A 92 -1.56 14.31 2.25
CA VAL A 92 -2.96 14.17 1.85
C VAL A 92 -3.85 14.89 2.86
N ASP A 93 -4.81 15.65 2.35
CA ASP A 93 -5.71 16.48 3.18
C ASP A 93 -7.16 15.95 3.18
N SER A 94 -7.43 14.92 2.37
CA SER A 94 -8.78 14.36 2.21
C SER A 94 -8.76 12.86 1.91
N VAL A 95 -9.93 12.22 2.09
CA VAL A 95 -10.13 10.79 1.73
C VAL A 95 -10.01 10.62 0.21
N GLU A 96 -10.49 11.59 -0.55
CA GLU A 96 -10.51 11.62 -2.01
C GLU A 96 -9.08 11.61 -2.58
N GLU A 97 -8.15 12.33 -1.95
CA GLU A 97 -6.74 12.29 -2.32
C GLU A 97 -6.10 10.93 -2.03
N VAL A 98 -6.43 10.31 -0.88
CA VAL A 98 -5.98 8.94 -0.58
C VAL A 98 -6.50 7.95 -1.63
N LEU A 99 -7.76 8.06 -2.04
CA LEU A 99 -8.33 7.21 -3.09
C LEU A 99 -7.60 7.36 -4.43
N LYS A 100 -7.20 8.59 -4.81
CA LYS A 100 -6.39 8.81 -6.02
C LYS A 100 -5.03 8.12 -5.94
N LEU A 101 -4.37 8.15 -4.77
CA LEU A 101 -3.09 7.45 -4.56
C LEU A 101 -3.25 5.93 -4.67
N ILE A 102 -4.32 5.37 -4.10
CA ILE A 102 -4.62 3.92 -4.18
C ILE A 102 -4.89 3.52 -5.64
N GLN A 103 -5.73 4.28 -6.36
CA GLN A 103 -6.03 4.02 -7.78
C GLN A 103 -4.77 4.07 -8.64
N HIS A 104 -3.93 5.10 -8.44
CA HIS A 104 -2.66 5.22 -9.14
C HIS A 104 -1.75 4.02 -8.87
N GLY A 105 -1.52 3.69 -7.59
CA GLY A 105 -0.63 2.60 -7.21
C GLY A 105 -1.11 1.23 -7.69
N ASN A 106 -2.42 0.97 -7.64
CA ASN A 106 -3.01 -0.25 -8.20
C ASN A 106 -2.83 -0.34 -9.72
N GLY A 107 -2.84 0.80 -10.43
CA GLY A 107 -2.61 0.85 -11.87
C GLY A 107 -1.18 0.50 -12.29
N VAL A 108 -0.18 0.74 -11.44
CA VAL A 108 1.25 0.45 -11.72
C VAL A 108 1.78 -0.82 -11.03
N ARG A 109 0.99 -1.38 -10.10
CA ARG A 109 1.28 -2.62 -9.37
C ARG A 109 1.56 -3.77 -10.33
N THR A 110 2.51 -4.64 -9.99
CA THR A 110 2.79 -5.85 -10.76
C THR A 110 1.61 -6.83 -10.69
N SER A 111 0.90 -7.01 -11.79
CA SER A 111 -0.10 -8.08 -11.97
C SER A 111 0.49 -9.23 -12.80
N GLY A 112 0.21 -10.48 -12.40
CA GLY A 112 0.46 -11.64 -13.24
C GLY A 112 -0.82 -12.06 -13.93
N SER A 113 -0.84 -12.06 -15.26
CA SER A 113 -1.91 -12.67 -16.04
C SER A 113 -1.62 -14.16 -16.23
N THR A 114 -2.40 -15.04 -15.62
CA THR A 114 -2.56 -16.42 -16.09
C THR A 114 -3.99 -16.62 -16.60
N SER A 115 -4.17 -17.55 -17.52
CA SER A 115 -5.46 -17.88 -18.16
C SER A 115 -6.60 -18.18 -17.18
N ALA A 116 -6.28 -18.56 -15.93
CA ALA A 116 -7.25 -18.86 -14.88
C ALA A 116 -7.54 -17.68 -13.93
N ASN A 117 -6.67 -16.67 -13.82
CA ASN A 117 -6.83 -15.54 -12.88
C ASN A 117 -6.28 -14.24 -13.49
N ALA A 118 -7.16 -13.41 -14.05
CA ALA A 118 -6.79 -12.14 -14.68
C ALA A 118 -6.18 -11.10 -13.72
N HIS A 119 -6.37 -11.27 -12.40
CA HIS A 119 -5.87 -10.37 -11.35
C HIS A 119 -5.19 -11.12 -10.20
N SER A 120 -4.33 -12.10 -10.51
CA SER A 120 -3.44 -12.64 -9.47
C SER A 120 -2.27 -11.67 -9.24
N PHE A 121 -2.37 -10.86 -8.19
CA PHE A 121 -1.24 -10.03 -7.78
C PHE A 121 -0.17 -10.94 -7.16
N ARG A 122 0.95 -11.08 -7.89
CA ARG A 122 2.13 -11.87 -7.50
C ARG A 122 3.09 -11.08 -6.60
N SER A 123 2.76 -9.82 -6.30
CA SER A 123 3.49 -8.96 -5.37
C SER A 123 2.71 -8.78 -4.08
N HIS A 124 3.43 -8.70 -2.96
CA HIS A 124 2.87 -8.20 -1.71
C HIS A 124 2.82 -6.67 -1.79
N VAL A 125 1.80 -6.07 -1.18
CA VAL A 125 1.64 -4.62 -1.21
C VAL A 125 1.43 -4.08 0.19
N VAL A 126 2.03 -2.92 0.46
CA VAL A 126 1.95 -2.22 1.72
C VAL A 126 1.52 -0.79 1.46
N PHE A 127 0.35 -0.43 1.98
CA PHE A 127 -0.15 0.94 2.03
C PHE A 127 0.03 1.46 3.45
N GLN A 128 0.68 2.61 3.62
CA GLN A 128 0.89 3.20 4.93
C GLN A 128 0.16 4.53 5.05
N VAL A 129 -0.53 4.73 6.18
CA VAL A 129 -1.04 6.02 6.62
C VAL A 129 -0.14 6.50 7.77
N ILE A 130 0.43 7.68 7.61
CA ILE A 130 1.48 8.21 8.46
C ILE A 130 0.99 9.54 9.05
N LEU A 131 1.05 9.64 10.37
CA LEU A 131 0.63 10.81 11.13
C LEU A 131 1.85 11.48 11.74
N ARG A 132 1.96 12.79 11.52
CA ARG A 132 2.97 13.63 12.15
C ARG A 132 2.33 14.90 12.68
N PRO A 133 2.82 15.49 13.78
CA PRO A 133 2.38 16.82 14.18
C PRO A 133 2.73 17.82 13.08
N ARG A 134 1.84 18.78 12.81
CA ARG A 134 2.15 19.92 11.95
C ARG A 134 3.34 20.64 12.56
N ALA A 135 4.47 20.65 11.84
CA ALA A 135 5.71 21.22 12.36
C ALA A 135 5.50 22.72 12.64
N ARG A 136 5.58 23.13 13.91
CA ARG A 136 5.53 24.54 14.28
C ARG A 136 6.93 25.17 14.37
N VAL A 137 7.96 24.42 14.78
CA VAL A 137 9.34 24.96 14.97
C VAL A 137 10.50 23.94 14.85
N ALA A 138 10.28 22.61 14.81
CA ALA A 138 11.38 21.64 14.94
C ALA A 138 11.93 21.11 13.59
N VAL A 139 13.26 21.07 13.47
CA VAL A 139 14.05 20.54 12.33
C VAL A 139 13.83 19.03 12.09
N TYR A 140 13.26 18.32 13.07
CA TYR A 140 12.90 16.92 12.97
C TYR A 140 11.39 16.74 13.11
N VAL A 141 10.73 16.30 12.04
CA VAL A 141 9.30 15.99 12.08
C VAL A 141 9.11 14.64 12.79
N LEU A 142 8.80 14.69 14.09
CA LEU A 142 8.59 13.50 14.91
C LEU A 142 7.42 12.66 14.35
N LEU A 143 7.65 11.36 14.17
CA LEU A 143 6.57 10.42 13.83
C LEU A 143 5.61 10.28 15.01
N HIS A 144 4.33 10.61 14.82
CA HIS A 144 3.31 10.38 15.84
C HIS A 144 2.76 8.95 15.76
N GLY A 145 2.50 8.47 14.54
CA GLY A 145 2.02 7.11 14.32
C GLY A 145 2.12 6.71 12.86
N LYS A 146 2.27 5.41 12.62
CA LYS A 146 2.29 4.81 11.29
C LYS A 146 1.42 3.57 11.30
N PHE A 147 0.40 3.54 10.45
CA PHE A 147 -0.48 2.41 10.29
C PHE A 147 -0.24 1.76 8.92
N SER A 148 0.24 0.51 8.92
CA SER A 148 0.60 -0.22 7.71
C SER A 148 -0.43 -1.30 7.40
N LEU A 149 -1.08 -1.18 6.25
CA LEU A 149 -2.07 -2.12 5.74
C LEU A 149 -1.42 -2.99 4.66
N VAL A 150 -1.39 -4.30 4.89
CA VAL A 150 -0.64 -5.25 4.07
C VAL A 150 -1.60 -6.16 3.29
N ASP A 151 -1.50 -6.15 1.97
CA ASP A 151 -2.13 -7.13 1.07
C ASP A 151 -1.07 -8.14 0.64
N MET A 152 -1.12 -9.34 1.21
CA MET A 152 -0.16 -10.39 0.89
C MET A 152 -0.54 -11.12 -0.40
N ALA A 153 0.46 -11.42 -1.23
CA ALA A 153 0.30 -12.34 -2.34
C ALA A 153 -0.28 -13.69 -1.86
N GLY A 154 -1.09 -14.31 -2.71
CA GLY A 154 -1.56 -15.67 -2.43
C GLY A 154 -0.43 -16.67 -2.57
N ASN A 155 -0.54 -17.77 -1.83
CA ASN A 155 0.33 -18.93 -2.05
C ASN A 155 -0.42 -19.87 -3.01
N GLU A 156 0.01 -19.96 -4.26
CA GLU A 156 -0.44 -21.00 -5.19
C GLU A 156 0.14 -22.37 -4.80
N ARG A 157 -0.61 -23.44 -5.05
CA ARG A 157 -0.08 -24.81 -4.92
C ARG A 157 0.55 -25.21 -6.25
N GLY A 158 1.60 -26.04 -6.21
CA GLY A 158 2.26 -26.55 -7.43
C GLY A 158 1.35 -27.36 -8.36
N ALA A 159 0.19 -27.84 -7.87
CA ALA A 159 -0.82 -28.50 -8.70
C ALA A 159 -1.61 -27.52 -9.60
N ASP A 160 -1.57 -26.20 -9.32
CA ASP A 160 -2.29 -25.17 -10.07
C ASP A 160 -1.50 -24.68 -11.32
N THR A 161 -0.32 -25.23 -11.58
CA THR A 161 0.54 -24.85 -12.72
C THR A 161 0.28 -25.71 -13.95
N SER A 162 -0.89 -25.62 -14.58
CA SER A 162 -1.14 -26.34 -15.84
C SER A 162 -0.57 -25.64 -17.09
N SER A 163 0.14 -24.51 -16.96
CA SER A 163 0.83 -23.84 -18.08
C SER A 163 1.71 -22.67 -17.60
N ALA A 164 2.73 -22.94 -16.78
CA ALA A 164 3.71 -21.91 -16.43
C ALA A 164 4.69 -21.70 -17.60
N ASN A 165 4.55 -20.59 -18.33
CA ASN A 165 5.53 -20.19 -19.34
C ASN A 165 6.90 -19.98 -18.68
N ARG A 166 7.93 -20.54 -19.30
CA ARG A 166 9.29 -20.78 -18.76
C ARG A 166 10.13 -19.50 -18.76
N GLN A 167 9.64 -18.43 -18.14
CA GLN A 167 10.34 -17.14 -18.03
C GLN A 167 10.76 -16.80 -16.59
N THR A 168 10.98 -17.84 -15.77
CA THR A 168 11.56 -17.73 -14.42
C THR A 168 12.93 -18.39 -14.39
N SER A 169 13.95 -17.75 -14.98
CA SER A 169 15.36 -17.98 -14.67
C SER A 169 16.22 -16.92 -15.35
N LYS A 170 16.69 -15.95 -14.57
CA LYS A 170 18.04 -15.40 -14.60
C LYS A 170 18.33 -14.74 -13.26
#